data_AF-A0A1I2WRU4-F1
#
_entry.id   AF-A0A1I2WRU4-F1
#
_cell.length_a   1.000
_cell.length_b   1.000
_cell.length_c   1.000
_cell.angle_alpha   90.00
_cell.angle_beta   90.00
_cell.angle_gamma   90.00
#
_symmetry.space_group_name_H-M   'P 1'
#
loop_
_entity.id
_entity.type
_entity.pdbx_description
1 polymer ?
#
loop_
_entity_poly.entity_id
_entity_poly.type
_entity_poly.pdbx_seq_one_letter_code
_entity_poly.pdbx_strand_id
1 'polypeptide(L)'
;MIIASRILKFQNRESEIDVQIDIHMPQLDESDWICHYEIHWPDGKQANFAKGFDSVQALHLGMQRICLDLYMSKYHTTGNLYWDKPGSGYGFPITPNGRSFLVGDDKIFEG
;
A
#
# COMPACT_ATOMS: atom_id res chain seq x y z
N MET A 1 4.97 1.84 -16.82
CA MET A 1 3.52 1.72 -17.09
C MET A 1 2.83 1.40 -15.77
N ILE A 2 1.76 2.12 -15.41
CA ILE A 2 0.92 1.77 -14.26
C ILE A 2 0.02 0.60 -14.67
N ILE A 3 -0.07 -0.42 -13.82
CA ILE A 3 -0.88 -1.64 -14.08
C ILE A 3 -2.08 -1.76 -13.14
N ALA A 4 -2.03 -1.07 -12.00
CA ALA A 4 -3.13 -1.01 -11.04
C ALA A 4 -3.01 0.27 -10.21
N SER A 5 -4.15 0.81 -9.80
CA SER A 5 -4.22 1.92 -8.86
C SER A 5 -5.29 1.66 -7.80
N ARG A 6 -5.09 2.21 -6.61
CA ARG A 6 -6.09 2.24 -5.54
C ARG A 6 -6.16 3.65 -4.96
N ILE A 7 -7.36 4.12 -4.66
CA ILE A 7 -7.57 5.41 -3.99
C ILE A 7 -8.06 5.12 -2.57
N LEU A 8 -7.31 5.61 -1.59
CA LEU A 8 -7.75 5.72 -0.20
C LEU A 8 -8.26 7.14 0.05
N LYS A 9 -9.00 7.30 1.15
CA LYS A 9 -9.49 8.58 1.64
C LYS A 9 -8.79 8.93 2.94
N PHE A 10 -8.34 10.18 3.05
CA PHE A 10 -7.80 10.74 4.28
C PHE A 10 -8.69 11.90 4.74
N GLN A 11 -9.33 11.74 5.88
CA GLN A 11 -10.13 12.80 6.49
C GLN A 11 -9.22 13.78 7.25
N ASN A 12 -9.00 14.96 6.66
CA ASN A 12 -8.45 16.11 7.37
C ASN A 12 -9.58 16.85 8.11
N ARG A 13 -9.25 17.86 8.93
CA ARG A 13 -10.22 18.62 9.75
C ARG A 13 -11.39 19.22 8.96
N GLU A 14 -11.16 19.56 7.71
CA GLU A 14 -12.11 20.34 6.89
C GLU A 14 -12.52 19.63 5.59
N SER A 15 -11.73 18.64 5.14
CA SER A 15 -11.95 17.99 3.85
C SER A 15 -11.46 16.55 3.83
N GLU A 16 -12.05 15.78 2.91
CA GLU A 16 -11.56 14.46 2.52
C GLU A 16 -10.57 14.61 1.37
N ILE A 17 -9.40 14.00 1.49
CA ILE A 17 -8.33 14.06 0.50
C ILE A 17 -8.11 12.65 -0.07
N ASP A 18 -8.00 12.56 -1.39
CA ASP A 18 -7.65 11.32 -2.06
C ASP A 18 -6.16 11.02 -1.87
N VAL A 19 -5.87 9.81 -1.42
CA VAL A 19 -4.53 9.25 -1.34
C VAL A 19 -4.43 8.16 -2.38
N GLN A 20 -3.89 8.52 -3.54
CA GLN A 20 -3.71 7.60 -4.66
C GLN A 20 -2.49 6.70 -4.43
N ILE A 21 -2.63 5.43 -4.79
CA ILE A 21 -1.58 4.43 -4.78
C ILE A 21 -1.47 3.88 -6.19
N ASP A 22 -0.30 3.98 -6.80
CA ASP A 22 -0.04 3.48 -8.15
C ASP A 22 0.98 2.35 -8.11
N ILE A 23 0.64 1.23 -8.74
CA ILE A 23 1.52 0.08 -8.90
C ILE A 23 1.99 0.03 -10.34
N HIS A 24 3.30 0.01 -10.52
CA HIS A 24 3.92 -0.03 -11.83
C HIS A 24 4.17 -1.47 -12.26
N MET A 25 4.13 -1.71 -13.56
CA MET A 25 4.50 -3.00 -14.16
C MET A 25 5.87 -3.43 -13.64
N PRO A 26 6.02 -4.65 -13.09
CA PRO A 26 7.33 -5.18 -12.73
C PRO A 26 8.25 -5.22 -13.95
N GLN A 27 9.51 -4.82 -13.78
CA GLN A 27 10.52 -4.81 -14.82
C GLN A 27 11.76 -5.57 -14.36
N LEU A 28 12.37 -6.33 -15.26
CA LEU A 28 13.67 -6.95 -14.99
C LEU A 28 14.75 -5.85 -14.98
N ASP A 29 15.49 -5.77 -13.88
CA ASP A 29 16.62 -4.87 -13.70
C ASP A 29 17.84 -5.67 -13.21
N GLU A 30 18.85 -5.78 -14.08
CA GLU A 30 20.01 -6.65 -13.93
C GLU A 30 19.63 -8.12 -13.66
N SER A 31 19.61 -8.53 -12.39
CA SER A 31 19.31 -9.90 -11.95
C SER A 31 17.98 -10.04 -11.20
N ASP A 32 17.32 -8.93 -10.85
CA ASP A 32 16.11 -8.91 -10.03
C ASP A 32 14.94 -8.33 -10.82
N TRP A 33 13.73 -8.80 -10.55
CA TRP A 33 12.52 -8.11 -10.97
C TRP A 33 12.16 -7.05 -9.96
N ILE A 34 11.93 -5.83 -10.42
CA ILE A 34 11.59 -4.68 -9.60
C ILE A 34 10.15 -4.25 -9.88
N CYS A 35 9.33 -4.19 -8.83
CA CYS A 35 8.01 -3.57 -8.86
C CYS A 35 8.07 -2.22 -8.15
N HIS A 36 8.01 -1.13 -8.92
CA HIS A 36 7.88 0.22 -8.38
C HIS A 36 6.43 0.51 -7.98
N TYR A 37 6.26 1.33 -6.95
CA TYR A 37 4.97 1.90 -6.60
C TYR A 37 5.12 3.31 -6.02
N GLU A 38 4.03 4.05 -6.06
CA GLU A 38 3.94 5.40 -5.54
C GLU A 38 2.73 5.52 -4.62
N ILE A 39 2.89 6.23 -3.50
CA ILE A 39 1.80 6.67 -2.64
C ILE A 39 1.80 8.20 -2.66
N HIS A 40 0.69 8.78 -3.09
CA HIS A 40 0.50 10.22 -3.22
C HIS A 40 -0.15 10.74 -1.93
N TRP A 41 0.68 11.01 -0.92
CA TRP A 41 0.23 11.55 0.35
C TRP A 41 -0.18 13.02 0.21
N PRO A 42 -0.99 13.56 1.15
CA PRO A 42 -1.34 14.97 1.19
C PRO A 42 -0.16 15.94 1.21
N ASP A 43 0.98 15.53 1.76
CA ASP A 43 2.18 16.37 1.90
C ASP A 43 3.26 16.08 0.85
N GLY A 44 3.05 15.10 -0.03
CA GLY A 44 4.01 14.78 -1.07
C GLY A 44 3.90 13.35 -1.57
N LYS A 45 4.68 13.07 -2.61
CA LYS A 45 4.73 11.74 -3.22
C LYS A 45 5.85 10.91 -2.61
N GLN A 46 5.51 9.71 -2.14
CA GLN A 46 6.47 8.70 -1.73
C GLN A 46 6.57 7.63 -2.82
N ALA A 47 7.75 7.49 -3.42
CA ALA A 47 8.04 6.44 -4.38
C ALA A 47 8.96 5.38 -3.75
N ASN A 48 8.66 4.12 -3.94
CA ASN A 48 9.40 2.99 -3.37
C ASN A 48 9.31 1.79 -4.33
N PHE A 49 9.97 0.69 -3.97
CA PHE A 49 9.93 -0.53 -4.79
C PHE A 49 10.11 -1.79 -3.96
N ALA A 50 9.80 -2.93 -4.56
CA ALA A 50 10.17 -4.25 -4.05
C ALA A 50 10.88 -5.05 -5.14
N LYS A 51 11.78 -5.94 -4.71
CA LYS A 51 12.54 -6.85 -5.56
C LYS A 51 12.06 -8.28 -5.39
N GLY A 52 11.94 -9.02 -6.49
CA GLY A 52 11.63 -10.44 -6.51
C GLY A 52 12.43 -11.18 -7.58
N PHE A 53 12.42 -12.50 -7.51
CA PHE A 53 13.06 -13.40 -8.46
C PHE A 53 12.37 -13.39 -9.83
N ASP A 54 11.07 -13.15 -9.85
CA ASP A 54 10.26 -12.98 -11.06
C ASP A 54 9.26 -11.82 -10.90
N SER A 55 8.53 -11.50 -11.98
CA SER A 55 7.54 -10.45 -11.99
C SER A 55 6.41 -10.67 -10.97
N VAL A 56 6.04 -11.93 -10.72
CA VAL A 56 4.95 -12.29 -9.80
C VAL A 56 5.38 -12.02 -8.37
N GLN A 57 6.56 -12.49 -7.98
CA GLN A 57 7.12 -12.27 -6.65
C GLN A 57 7.39 -10.79 -6.41
N ALA A 58 7.95 -10.07 -7.38
CA ALA A 58 8.19 -8.63 -7.26
C ALA A 58 6.88 -7.85 -7.03
N LEU A 59 5.81 -8.19 -7.77
CA LEU A 59 4.49 -7.59 -7.58
C LEU A 59 3.90 -7.92 -6.20
N HIS A 60 3.93 -9.19 -5.80
CA HIS A 60 3.42 -9.62 -4.50
C HIS A 60 4.13 -8.91 -3.34
N LEU A 61 5.45 -8.86 -3.37
CA LEU A 61 6.25 -8.14 -2.39
C LEU A 61 6.01 -6.62 -2.44
N GLY A 62 5.78 -6.06 -3.62
CA GLY A 62 5.38 -4.66 -3.80
C GLY A 62 4.09 -4.35 -3.06
N MET A 63 3.05 -5.18 -3.24
CA MET A 63 1.78 -5.06 -2.52
C MET A 63 1.95 -5.20 -1.01
N GLN A 64 2.79 -6.13 -0.53
CA GLN A 64 3.10 -6.26 0.91
C GLN A 64 3.80 -5.03 1.47
N ARG A 65 4.71 -4.44 0.70
CA ARG A 65 5.42 -3.23 1.12
C ARG A 65 4.50 -2.01 1.15
N ILE A 66 3.56 -1.90 0.20
CA ILE A 66 2.49 -0.90 0.27
C ILE A 66 1.70 -1.06 1.57
N CYS A 67 1.29 -2.27 1.94
CA CYS A 67 0.58 -2.51 3.20
C CYS A 67 1.38 -1.96 4.39
N LEU A 68 2.67 -2.30 4.48
CA LEU A 68 3.54 -1.81 5.55
C LEU A 68 3.67 -0.29 5.55
N ASP A 69 3.93 0.32 4.39
CA ASP A 69 4.08 1.77 4.26
C ASP A 69 2.78 2.51 4.68
N LEU A 70 1.60 1.95 4.38
CA LEU A 70 0.31 2.48 4.83
C LEU A 70 0.16 2.40 6.35
N TYR A 71 0.37 1.23 6.94
CA TYR A 71 0.20 1.00 8.38
C TYR A 71 1.27 1.70 9.24
N MET A 72 2.46 1.95 8.70
CA MET A 72 3.53 2.68 9.40
C MET A 72 3.48 4.20 9.14
N SER A 73 2.58 4.67 8.28
CA SER A 73 2.45 6.09 7.98
C SER A 73 1.88 6.87 9.17
N LYS A 74 2.29 8.14 9.29
CA LYS A 74 1.65 9.10 10.21
C LYS A 74 0.15 9.25 9.96
N TYR A 75 -0.30 8.99 8.72
CA TYR A 75 -1.70 9.07 8.31
C TYR A 75 -2.53 7.95 8.95
N HIS A 76 -2.01 6.72 9.01
CA HIS A 76 -2.66 5.64 9.75
C HIS A 76 -2.76 5.95 11.24
N THR A 77 -1.69 6.47 11.86
CA THR A 77 -1.68 6.81 13.29
C THR A 77 -2.76 7.81 13.69
N THR A 78 -3.25 8.64 12.76
CA THR A 78 -4.35 9.58 13.03
C THR A 78 -5.72 8.91 13.19
N GLY A 79 -5.89 7.68 12.68
CA GLY A 79 -7.19 7.00 12.60
C GLY A 79 -8.11 7.51 11.48
N ASN A 80 -7.66 8.46 10.66
CA ASN A 80 -8.48 9.13 9.64
C ASN A 80 -8.22 8.66 8.20
N LEU A 81 -7.31 7.70 8.02
CA LEU A 81 -7.05 7.07 6.71
C LEU A 81 -7.95 5.83 6.56
N TYR A 82 -8.66 5.70 5.44
CA TYR A 82 -9.52 4.54 5.15
C TYR A 82 -9.67 4.26 3.66
N TRP A 83 -10.09 3.03 3.34
CA TRP A 83 -10.40 2.63 1.97
C TRP A 83 -11.90 2.68 1.66
N ASP A 84 -12.66 1.68 2.13
CA ASP A 84 -14.13 1.66 2.02
C ASP A 84 -14.77 2.37 3.20
N LYS A 85 -14.42 1.94 4.42
CA LYS A 85 -14.96 2.48 5.68
C LYS A 85 -13.85 2.72 6.69
N PRO A 86 -14.01 3.73 7.57
CA PRO A 86 -13.09 3.95 8.69
C PRO A 86 -12.89 2.68 9.51
N GLY A 87 -11.62 2.31 9.72
CA GLY A 87 -11.24 1.16 10.55
C GLY A 87 -11.30 -0.21 9.87
N SER A 88 -11.74 -0.32 8.62
CA SER A 88 -11.79 -1.60 7.88
C SER A 88 -10.42 -2.10 7.38
N GLY A 89 -9.38 -1.26 7.39
CA GLY A 89 -8.10 -1.57 6.75
C GLY A 89 -8.02 -1.03 5.31
N TYR A 90 -7.02 -1.49 4.56
CA TYR A 90 -6.63 -0.95 3.27
C TYR A 90 -6.60 -1.99 2.14
N GLY A 91 -6.81 -3.27 2.45
CA GLY A 91 -6.99 -4.35 1.47
C GLY A 91 -5.72 -4.73 0.71
N PHE A 92 -4.55 -4.53 1.30
CA PHE A 92 -3.28 -5.03 0.75
C PHE A 92 -2.80 -6.26 1.54
N PRO A 93 -2.20 -7.27 0.87
CA PRO A 93 -1.67 -8.43 1.56
C PRO A 93 -0.50 -8.03 2.46
N ILE A 94 -0.21 -8.83 3.48
CA ILE A 94 0.98 -8.69 4.32
C ILE A 94 1.56 -10.08 4.62
N THR A 95 2.79 -10.13 5.12
CA THR A 95 3.36 -11.37 5.63
C THR A 95 2.65 -11.81 6.92
N PRO A 96 2.61 -13.12 7.26
CA PRO A 96 1.98 -13.61 8.47
C PRO A 96 2.44 -12.88 9.75
N ASN A 97 3.73 -12.57 9.84
CA ASN A 97 4.32 -11.87 10.98
C ASN A 97 3.87 -10.40 11.09
N GLY A 98 3.44 -9.78 9.99
CA GLY A 98 2.92 -8.41 9.97
C GLY A 98 1.44 -8.31 10.31
N ARG A 99 0.72 -9.43 10.45
CA ARG A 99 -0.74 -9.42 10.72
C ARG A 99 -1.12 -8.73 12.03
N SER A 100 -0.20 -8.65 12.99
CA SER A 100 -0.42 -7.97 14.28
C SER A 100 -0.67 -6.47 14.14
N PHE A 101 -0.22 -5.85 13.04
CA PHE A 101 -0.44 -4.42 12.74
C PHE A 101 -1.81 -4.14 12.12
N LEU A 102 -2.47 -5.16 11.56
CA LEU A 102 -3.69 -4.98 10.78
C LEU A 102 -4.88 -4.62 11.67
N VAL A 103 -5.83 -3.90 11.07
CA VAL A 103 -7.11 -3.52 11.68
C VAL A 103 -8.26 -3.96 10.79
N GLY A 104 -9.46 -4.08 11.37
CA GLY A 104 -10.68 -4.33 10.62
C GLY A 104 -10.65 -5.61 9.79
N ASP A 105 -11.12 -5.49 8.56
CA ASP A 105 -11.29 -6.59 7.61
C ASP A 105 -9.93 -7.18 7.21
N ASP A 106 -8.88 -6.36 7.10
CA ASP A 106 -7.51 -6.84 6.81
C ASP A 106 -7.02 -7.84 7.87
N LYS A 107 -7.42 -7.66 9.13
CA LYS A 107 -7.03 -8.58 10.23
C LYS A 107 -7.74 -9.93 10.15
N ILE A 108 -8.95 -9.97 9.58
CA ILE A 108 -9.77 -11.18 9.49
C ILE A 108 -9.44 -11.94 8.20
N PHE A 109 -9.16 -11.22 7.13
CA PHE A 109 -8.86 -11.80 5.83
C PHE A 109 -7.42 -12.33 5.78
N GLU A 110 -7.24 -13.63 5.55
CA GLU A 110 -5.91 -14.25 5.59
C GLU A 110 -5.08 -14.11 4.31
N GLY A 111 -5.69 -13.70 3.18
CA GLY A 111 -4.98 -13.49 1.91
C GLY A 111 -4.50 -14.78 1.28
#